data_AF-A0A2E7VVQ0-F1
#
_entry.id   AF-A0A2E7VVQ0-F1
#
_cell.length_a   1.000
_cell.length_b   1.000
_cell.length_c   1.000
_cell.angle_alpha   90.00
_cell.angle_beta   90.00
_cell.angle_gamma   90.00
#
_symmetry.space_group_name_H-M   'P 1'
#
loop_
_entity.id
_entity.type
_entity.pdbx_description
1 polymer ?
#
loop_
_entity_poly.entity_id
_entity_poly.type
_entity_poly.pdbx_seq_one_letter_code
_entity_poly.pdbx_strand_id
1 'polypeptide(L)'
;MNDKLHITIDGPAASGKSATAKKLSQDISIPYIDTGIMYRGLTYFMIRYVENFENRDVIENFDFASNIRMDLDDSNILYINDENISGNLYSKEVTDIVSFFSSINSVRKYLVNEQKNIAFDKDLIMIGRDIGTVVLPKAKYKFFLDSNIETRTKRRMDQKKNKY
;
A
#
# COMPACT_ATOMS: atom_id res chain seq x y z
N MET A 1 -16.71 -4.30 22.97
CA MET A 1 -16.26 -4.21 21.57
C MET A 1 -15.47 -5.47 21.29
N ASN A 2 -15.82 -6.27 20.30
CA ASN A 2 -14.99 -7.41 19.91
C ASN A 2 -13.69 -6.88 19.32
N ASP A 3 -12.55 -7.36 19.83
CA ASP A 3 -11.25 -7.08 19.23
C ASP A 3 -11.26 -7.58 17.79
N LYS A 4 -11.04 -6.67 16.83
CA LYS A 4 -10.92 -7.03 15.42
C LYS A 4 -9.68 -7.88 15.21
N LEU A 5 -9.81 -8.95 14.44
CA LEU A 5 -8.70 -9.81 14.08
C LEU A 5 -7.86 -9.11 13.01
N HIS A 6 -6.77 -8.49 13.45
CA HIS A 6 -5.74 -7.94 12.57
C HIS A 6 -4.55 -8.87 12.47
N ILE A 7 -4.20 -9.23 11.24
CA ILE A 7 -3.00 -10.00 10.89
C ILE A 7 -2.11 -9.11 10.02
N THR A 8 -0.83 -8.98 10.34
CA THR A 8 0.10 -8.19 9.52
C THR A 8 1.11 -9.09 8.83
N ILE A 9 1.44 -8.76 7.58
CA ILE A 9 2.50 -9.44 6.83
C ILE A 9 3.42 -8.37 6.25
N ASP A 10 4.56 -8.19 6.88
CA ASP A 10 5.59 -7.22 6.50
C ASP A 10 6.74 -7.89 5.75
N GLY A 11 7.56 -7.09 5.06
CA GLY A 11 8.74 -7.61 4.35
C GLY A 11 9.14 -6.77 3.13
N PRO A 12 10.29 -7.05 2.51
CA PRO A 12 10.75 -6.33 1.33
C PRO A 12 9.87 -6.60 0.09
N ALA A 13 10.03 -5.77 -0.94
CA ALA A 13 9.38 -6.00 -2.22
C ALA A 13 9.80 -7.37 -2.79
N ALA A 14 8.85 -8.05 -3.44
CA ALA A 14 9.03 -9.38 -4.02
C ALA A 14 9.36 -10.53 -3.04
N SER A 15 9.13 -10.36 -1.73
CA SER A 15 9.30 -11.45 -0.75
C SER A 15 8.19 -12.52 -0.78
N GLY A 16 7.06 -12.25 -1.45
CA GLY A 16 5.94 -13.19 -1.57
C GLY A 16 4.71 -12.82 -0.76
N LYS A 17 4.73 -11.69 -0.04
CA LYS A 17 3.61 -11.21 0.81
C LYS A 17 2.24 -11.32 0.17
N SER A 18 2.04 -10.74 -1.02
CA SER A 18 0.72 -10.72 -1.66
C SER A 18 0.22 -12.13 -2.00
N ALA A 19 1.13 -13.05 -2.39
CA ALA A 19 0.76 -14.44 -2.65
C ALA A 19 0.37 -15.18 -1.35
N THR A 20 1.16 -15.00 -0.29
CA THR A 20 0.88 -15.58 1.03
C THR A 20 -0.42 -15.03 1.63
N ALA A 21 -0.61 -13.71 1.57
CA ALA A 21 -1.79 -13.03 2.09
C ALA A 21 -3.06 -13.44 1.35
N LYS A 22 -2.99 -13.53 0.01
CA LYS A 22 -4.12 -14.01 -0.79
C LYS A 22 -4.53 -15.43 -0.41
N LYS A 23 -3.56 -16.33 -0.24
CA LYS A 23 -3.84 -17.72 0.17
C LYS A 23 -4.44 -17.78 1.58
N LEU A 24 -3.83 -17.08 2.53
CA LEU A 24 -4.32 -17.01 3.91
C LEU A 24 -5.73 -16.43 3.98
N SER A 25 -5.99 -15.34 3.24
CA SER A 25 -7.30 -14.67 3.13
C SER A 25 -8.40 -15.64 2.70
N GLN A 26 -8.12 -16.50 1.72
CA GLN A 26 -9.04 -17.54 1.26
C GLN A 26 -9.26 -18.62 2.32
N ASP A 27 -8.19 -19.07 2.97
CA ASP A 27 -8.24 -20.17 3.94
C ASP A 27 -9.02 -19.79 5.21
N ILE A 28 -9.01 -18.51 5.62
CA ILE A 28 -9.69 -18.04 6.84
C ILE A 28 -10.88 -17.10 6.58
N SER A 29 -11.23 -16.85 5.32
CA SER A 29 -12.34 -15.97 4.89
C SER A 29 -12.27 -14.53 5.42
N ILE A 30 -11.08 -13.93 5.39
CA ILE A 30 -10.82 -12.55 5.82
C ILE A 30 -10.15 -11.79 4.68
N PRO A 31 -10.56 -10.56 4.34
CA PRO A 31 -9.94 -9.81 3.25
C PRO A 31 -8.47 -9.49 3.54
N TYR A 32 -7.65 -9.43 2.49
CA TYR A 32 -6.31 -8.87 2.60
C TYR A 32 -6.22 -7.51 1.90
N ILE A 33 -5.48 -6.58 2.50
CA ILE A 33 -5.27 -5.22 2.01
C ILE A 33 -3.79 -5.00 1.71
N ASP A 34 -3.47 -4.68 0.45
CA ASP A 34 -2.13 -4.30 -0.03
C ASP A 34 -1.95 -2.79 0.01
N THR A 35 -1.32 -2.31 1.09
CA THR A 35 -1.06 -0.88 1.28
C THR A 35 -0.12 -0.29 0.21
N GLY A 36 0.64 -1.13 -0.51
CA GLY A 36 1.48 -0.69 -1.62
C GLY A 36 0.68 -0.09 -2.79
N ILE A 37 -0.59 -0.46 -2.92
CA ILE A 37 -1.52 0.12 -3.90
C ILE A 37 -1.82 1.58 -3.55
N MET A 38 -2.01 1.90 -2.27
CA MET A 38 -2.27 3.27 -1.80
C MET A 38 -1.11 4.22 -2.12
N TYR A 39 0.13 3.79 -1.86
CA TYR A 39 1.32 4.58 -2.21
C TYR A 39 1.43 4.82 -3.73
N ARG A 40 1.09 3.82 -4.55
CA ARG A 40 1.07 3.96 -6.01
C ARG A 40 -0.03 4.89 -6.49
N GLY A 41 -1.20 4.82 -5.88
CA GLY A 41 -2.32 5.68 -6.22
C GLY A 41 -2.07 7.14 -5.88
N LEU A 42 -1.54 7.40 -4.68
CA LEU A 42 -1.10 8.75 -4.31
C LEU A 42 -0.03 9.25 -5.29
N THR A 43 0.97 8.42 -5.61
CA THR A 43 2.00 8.79 -6.61
C THR A 43 1.38 9.16 -7.95
N TYR A 44 0.43 8.36 -8.46
CA TYR A 44 -0.29 8.66 -9.70
C TYR A 44 -1.03 10.00 -9.61
N PHE A 45 -1.75 10.23 -8.52
CA PHE A 45 -2.47 11.48 -8.29
C PHE A 45 -1.52 12.69 -8.30
N MET A 46 -0.40 12.62 -7.58
CA MET A 46 0.57 13.71 -7.54
C MET A 46 1.16 14.02 -8.92
N ILE A 47 1.51 13.00 -9.71
CA ILE A 47 2.02 13.17 -11.08
C ILE A 47 1.01 13.91 -11.96
N ARG A 48 -0.28 13.62 -11.79
CA ARG A 48 -1.34 14.09 -12.71
C ARG A 48 -1.90 15.46 -12.34
N TYR A 49 -1.95 15.78 -11.05
CA TYR A 49 -2.76 16.88 -10.54
C TYR A 49 -1.99 17.90 -9.70
N VAL A 50 -0.70 17.65 -9.40
CA VAL A 50 0.11 18.55 -8.58
C VAL A 50 1.27 19.09 -9.40
N GLU A 51 1.30 20.39 -9.58
CA GLU A 51 2.42 21.07 -10.22
C GLU A 51 3.69 20.96 -9.36
N ASN A 52 4.86 20.87 -10.00
CA ASN A 52 6.15 20.76 -9.33
C ASN A 52 6.21 19.61 -8.31
N PHE A 53 5.54 18.48 -8.58
CA PHE A 53 5.50 17.33 -7.67
C PHE A 53 6.87 16.72 -7.34
N GLU A 54 7.90 17.03 -8.14
CA GLU A 54 9.29 16.62 -7.91
C GLU A 54 9.96 17.44 -6.79
N ASN A 55 9.42 18.60 -6.45
CA ASN A 55 9.89 19.41 -5.34
C ASN A 55 9.34 18.87 -4.02
N ARG A 56 10.22 18.30 -3.20
CA ARG A 56 9.87 17.73 -1.89
C ARG A 56 9.13 18.72 -0.98
N ASP A 57 9.47 20.00 -1.00
CA ASP A 57 8.82 21.00 -0.14
C ASP A 57 7.37 21.26 -0.55
N VAL A 58 7.07 21.17 -1.85
CA VAL A 58 5.68 21.25 -2.36
C VAL A 58 4.86 20.08 -1.80
N ILE A 59 5.44 18.87 -1.81
CA ILE A 59 4.76 17.68 -1.31
C ILE A 59 4.62 17.70 0.21
N GLU A 60 5.63 18.16 0.95
CA GLU A 60 5.56 18.22 2.42
C GLU A 60 4.49 19.19 2.94
N ASN A 61 4.18 20.24 2.18
CA ASN A 61 3.16 21.23 2.52
C ASN A 61 1.81 20.98 1.84
N PHE A 62 1.66 19.89 1.09
CA PHE A 62 0.41 19.56 0.42
C PHE A 62 -0.66 19.13 1.43
N ASP A 63 -1.86 19.71 1.35
CA ASP A 63 -2.99 19.33 2.20
C ASP A 63 -3.69 18.08 1.63
N PHE A 64 -3.14 16.91 1.95
CA PHE A 64 -3.66 15.63 1.46
C PHE A 64 -5.11 15.37 1.86
N ALA A 65 -5.49 15.67 3.10
CA ALA A 65 -6.81 15.33 3.63
C ALA A 65 -7.93 16.15 2.98
N SER A 66 -7.65 17.38 2.56
CA SER A 66 -8.62 18.23 1.87
C SER A 66 -8.74 17.94 0.38
N ASN A 67 -7.71 17.34 -0.24
CA ASN A 67 -7.64 17.18 -1.70
C ASN A 67 -7.81 15.73 -2.18
N ILE A 68 -7.61 14.74 -1.30
CA ILE A 68 -7.59 13.33 -1.66
C ILE A 68 -8.52 12.58 -0.71
N ARG A 69 -9.56 11.94 -1.27
CA ARG A 69 -10.31 10.86 -0.61
C ARG A 69 -9.89 9.54 -1.20
N MET A 70 -9.26 8.69 -0.38
CA MET A 70 -8.78 7.38 -0.81
C MET A 70 -9.71 6.29 -0.29
N ASP A 71 -10.19 5.42 -1.17
CA ASP A 71 -10.96 4.24 -0.82
C ASP A 71 -10.35 3.00 -1.46
N LEU A 72 -9.96 2.03 -0.62
CA LEU A 72 -9.38 0.76 -1.05
C LEU A 72 -10.29 -0.37 -0.58
N ASP A 73 -10.98 -0.98 -1.54
CA ASP A 73 -11.95 -2.03 -1.24
C ASP A 73 -11.27 -3.37 -0.88
N ASP A 74 -12.08 -4.34 -0.45
CA ASP A 74 -11.61 -5.68 -0.07
C ASP A 74 -11.06 -6.49 -1.26
N SER A 75 -11.34 -6.06 -2.49
CA SER A 75 -10.77 -6.61 -3.73
C SER A 75 -9.46 -5.92 -4.14
N ASN A 76 -8.96 -4.98 -3.32
CA ASN A 76 -7.79 -4.16 -3.61
C ASN A 76 -7.93 -3.24 -4.84
N ILE A 77 -9.16 -2.82 -5.15
CA ILE A 77 -9.45 -1.79 -6.15
C ILE A 77 -9.38 -0.44 -5.44
N LEU A 78 -8.57 0.47 -6.00
CA LEU A 78 -8.34 1.78 -5.42
C LEU A 78 -9.13 2.85 -6.17
N TYR A 79 -9.88 3.63 -5.39
CA TYR A 79 -10.53 4.85 -5.83
C TYR A 79 -9.85 6.07 -5.19
N ILE A 80 -9.63 7.11 -5.98
CA ILE A 80 -9.24 8.43 -5.49
C ILE A 80 -10.25 9.44 -6.00
N ASN A 81 -10.90 10.18 -5.09
CA ASN A 81 -11.94 11.14 -5.44
C ASN A 81 -13.02 10.54 -6.37
N ASP A 82 -13.47 9.32 -6.04
CA ASP A 82 -14.45 8.52 -6.80
C ASP A 82 -14.00 7.98 -8.15
N GLU A 83 -12.76 8.24 -8.56
CA GLU A 83 -12.19 7.69 -9.80
C GLU A 83 -11.46 6.37 -9.53
N ASN A 84 -11.81 5.31 -10.27
CA ASN A 84 -11.06 4.05 -10.24
C ASN A 84 -9.71 4.22 -10.96
N ILE A 85 -8.63 4.24 -10.20
CA ILE A 85 -7.29 4.47 -10.72
C ILE A 85 -6.48 3.18 -10.94
N SER A 86 -7.10 2.01 -10.77
CA SER A 86 -6.41 0.71 -10.75
C SER A 86 -5.60 0.42 -12.02
N GLY A 87 -6.06 0.90 -13.18
CA GLY A 87 -5.37 0.74 -14.46
C GLY A 87 -4.01 1.45 -14.55
N ASN A 88 -3.78 2.47 -13.73
CA ASN A 88 -2.60 3.35 -13.85
C ASN A 88 -1.50 3.09 -12.80
N LEU A 89 -1.81 2.31 -11.77
CA LEU A 89 -0.95 2.09 -10.58
C LEU A 89 0.43 1.47 -10.90
N TYR A 90 0.52 0.73 -12.00
CA TYR A 90 1.72 0.00 -12.39
C TYR A 90 2.39 0.57 -13.65
N SER A 91 1.95 1.74 -14.11
CA SER A 91 2.63 2.47 -15.18
C SER A 91 4.12 2.68 -14.87
N LYS A 92 4.90 2.91 -15.92
CA LYS A 92 6.33 3.18 -15.80
C LYS A 92 6.59 4.42 -14.95
N GLU A 93 5.86 5.51 -15.22
CA GLU A 93 5.95 6.78 -14.47
C GLU A 93 5.77 6.56 -12.96
N VAL A 94 4.69 5.88 -12.55
CA VAL A 94 4.44 5.59 -11.14
C VAL A 94 5.51 4.68 -10.55
N THR A 95 5.93 3.65 -11.30
CA THR A 95 6.92 2.68 -10.82
C THR A 95 8.28 3.30 -10.58
N ASP A 96 8.68 4.29 -11.38
CA ASP A 96 9.99 4.93 -11.30
C ASP A 96 10.09 5.90 -10.12
N ILE A 97 8.99 6.55 -9.72
CA ILE A 97 9.01 7.61 -8.68
C ILE A 97 8.27 7.27 -7.38
N VAL A 98 7.52 6.16 -7.29
CA VAL A 98 6.79 5.80 -6.03
C VAL A 98 7.71 5.72 -4.80
N SER A 99 8.99 5.37 -4.98
CA SER A 99 9.98 5.36 -3.89
C SER A 99 10.22 6.75 -3.31
N PHE A 100 10.27 7.79 -4.15
CA PHE A 100 10.42 9.18 -3.74
C PHE A 100 9.25 9.59 -2.83
N PHE A 101 8.00 9.44 -3.28
CA PHE A 101 6.82 9.76 -2.47
C PHE A 101 6.75 8.94 -1.17
N SER A 102 7.07 7.65 -1.22
CA SER A 102 7.07 6.78 -0.03
C SER A 102 8.09 7.16 1.04
N SER A 103 9.06 8.03 0.70
CA SER A 103 10.10 8.54 1.60
C SER A 103 9.79 9.92 2.19
N ILE A 104 8.63 10.50 1.85
CA ILE A 104 8.18 11.82 2.32
C ILE A 104 7.30 11.64 3.56
N ASN A 105 7.51 12.46 4.58
CA ASN A 105 6.91 12.22 5.90
C ASN A 105 5.41 12.54 5.92
N SER A 106 4.99 13.66 5.34
CA SER A 106 3.56 14.01 5.19
C SER A 106 2.78 12.94 4.42
N VAL A 107 3.33 12.42 3.32
CA VAL A 107 2.74 11.31 2.53
C VAL A 107 2.54 10.09 3.42
N ARG A 108 3.58 9.65 4.14
CA ARG A 108 3.50 8.50 5.05
C ARG A 108 2.47 8.74 6.15
N LYS A 109 2.45 9.93 6.74
CA LYS A 109 1.51 10.28 7.82
C LYS A 109 0.06 10.20 7.34
N TYR A 110 -0.23 10.78 6.17
CA TYR A 110 -1.55 10.71 5.55
C TYR A 110 -1.95 9.25 5.26
N LEU A 111 -1.10 8.49 4.56
CA LEU A 111 -1.42 7.11 4.18
C LEU A 111 -1.56 6.18 5.39
N VAL A 112 -0.77 6.35 6.45
CA VAL A 112 -0.92 5.58 7.69
C VAL A 112 -2.27 5.86 8.35
N ASN A 113 -2.76 7.11 8.30
CA ASN A 113 -4.09 7.44 8.79
C ASN A 113 -5.17 6.71 7.99
N GLU A 114 -5.11 6.76 6.67
CA GLU A 114 -6.06 6.05 5.80
C GLU A 114 -6.03 4.54 6.01
N GLN A 115 -4.85 3.95 6.18
CA GLN A 115 -4.71 2.52 6.48
C GLN A 115 -5.34 2.14 7.82
N LYS A 116 -5.21 2.99 8.84
CA LYS A 116 -5.88 2.78 10.14
C LYS A 116 -7.40 2.91 10.02
N ASN A 117 -7.90 3.85 9.21
CA ASN A 117 -9.32 3.99 8.94
C ASN A 117 -9.89 2.74 8.27
N ILE A 118 -9.18 2.21 7.26
CA ILE A 118 -9.55 0.94 6.60
C ILE A 118 -9.63 -0.21 7.62
N ALA A 119 -8.72 -0.26 8.60
CA ALA A 119 -8.67 -1.33 9.59
C ALA A 119 -9.65 -1.16 10.77
N PHE A 120 -10.26 0.01 10.94
CA PHE A 120 -10.94 0.40 12.18
C PHE A 120 -12.08 -0.55 12.58
N ASP A 121 -12.93 -0.95 11.62
CA ASP A 121 -14.14 -1.72 11.92
C ASP A 121 -14.24 -3.08 11.20
N LYS A 122 -13.11 -3.63 10.72
CA LYS A 122 -13.10 -4.94 10.06
C LYS A 122 -11.92 -5.82 10.45
N ASP A 123 -12.18 -7.14 10.42
CA ASP A 123 -11.14 -8.15 10.44
C ASP A 123 -10.40 -8.10 9.11
N LEU A 124 -9.07 -8.11 9.13
CA LEU A 124 -8.28 -8.03 7.91
C LEU A 124 -6.86 -8.60 8.06
N ILE A 125 -6.29 -8.95 6.91
CA ILE A 125 -4.85 -9.17 6.73
C ILE A 125 -4.28 -7.92 6.06
N MET A 126 -3.36 -7.19 6.67
CA MET A 126 -2.74 -6.02 6.03
C MET A 126 -1.28 -6.30 5.69
N ILE A 127 -0.90 -6.03 4.44
CA ILE A 127 0.46 -6.25 3.97
C ILE A 127 1.18 -4.94 3.65
N GLY A 128 2.48 -4.91 3.92
CA GLY A 128 3.30 -3.72 3.72
C GLY A 128 4.76 -3.91 4.13
N ARG A 129 5.39 -2.85 4.62
CA ARG A 129 6.78 -2.87 5.11
C ARG A 129 6.87 -2.66 6.62
N ASP A 130 5.92 -1.95 7.20
CA ASP A 130 5.89 -1.44 8.57
C ASP A 130 4.47 -1.46 9.16
N ILE A 131 3.63 -2.39 8.70
CA ILE A 131 2.25 -2.53 9.17
C ILE A 131 2.22 -2.92 10.64
N GLY A 132 2.93 -3.98 11.03
CA GLY A 132 2.92 -4.49 12.41
C GLY A 132 3.63 -3.60 13.43
N THR A 133 4.40 -2.61 12.96
CA THR A 133 5.17 -1.69 13.82
C THR A 133 4.60 -0.28 13.86
N VAL A 134 4.00 0.22 12.78
CA VAL A 134 3.52 1.61 12.67
C VAL A 134 2.01 1.70 12.53
N VAL A 135 1.41 0.90 11.64
CA VAL A 135 -0.02 1.00 11.30
C VAL A 135 -0.88 0.30 12.34
N LEU A 136 -0.62 -0.98 12.56
CA LEU A 136 -1.35 -1.88 13.46
C LEU A 136 -0.41 -2.47 14.53
N PRO A 137 0.18 -1.63 15.40
CA PRO A 137 1.11 -2.10 16.45
C PRO A 137 0.44 -3.00 17.49
N LYS A 138 -0.90 -3.05 17.53
CA LYS A 138 -1.67 -3.94 18.41
C LYS A 138 -2.20 -5.21 17.71
N ALA A 139 -1.85 -5.43 16.44
CA ALA A 139 -2.27 -6.63 15.72
C ALA A 139 -1.86 -7.91 16.47
N LYS A 140 -2.81 -8.85 16.57
CA LYS A 140 -2.64 -10.11 17.32
C LYS A 140 -1.58 -11.02 16.70
N TYR A 141 -1.51 -11.03 15.37
CA TYR A 141 -0.55 -11.82 14.63
C TYR A 141 0.26 -10.91 13.70
N LYS A 142 1.59 -10.99 13.81
CA LYS A 142 2.51 -10.18 13.01
C LYS A 142 3.57 -11.08 12.41
N PHE A 143 3.63 -11.11 11.08
CA PHE A 143 4.57 -11.91 10.33
C PHE A 143 5.51 -11.00 9.56
N PHE A 144 6.78 -11.41 9.45
CA PHE A 144 7.75 -10.77 8.57
C PHE A 144 8.27 -11.81 7.58
N LEU A 145 8.00 -11.61 6.29
CA LEU A 145 8.43 -12.49 5.22
C LEU A 145 9.73 -11.97 4.64
N ASP A 146 10.78 -12.76 4.82
CA ASP A 146 12.07 -12.52 4.19
C ASP A 146 12.36 -13.50 3.06
N SER A 147 13.28 -13.12 2.18
CA SER A 147 13.75 -13.93 1.05
C SER A 147 15.07 -13.35 0.55
N ASN A 148 15.97 -14.23 0.08
CA ASN A 148 17.25 -13.79 -0.44
C ASN A 148 17.11 -12.82 -1.64
N ILE A 149 18.16 -12.01 -1.85
CA ILE A 149 18.17 -10.95 -2.88
C ILE A 149 17.94 -11.51 -4.28
N GLU A 150 18.51 -12.68 -4.60
CA GLU A 150 18.41 -13.34 -5.90
C GLU A 150 16.96 -13.70 -6.23
N THR A 151 16.25 -14.33 -5.28
CA THR A 151 14.83 -14.70 -5.42
C THR A 151 13.97 -13.46 -5.63
N ARG A 152 14.23 -12.39 -4.88
CA ARG A 152 13.49 -11.13 -5.01
C ARG A 152 13.72 -10.48 -6.37
N THR A 153 14.97 -10.44 -6.84
CA THR A 153 15.32 -9.88 -8.14
C THR A 153 14.62 -10.65 -9.26
N LYS A 154 14.69 -11.98 -9.24
CA LYS A 154 14.01 -12.85 -10.21
C LYS A 154 12.49 -12.59 -10.22
N ARG A 155 11.84 -12.66 -9.06
CA ARG A 155 10.40 -12.38 -8.94
C ARG A 155 10.02 -10.99 -9.42
N ARG A 156 10.86 -9.97 -9.16
CA ARG A 156 10.61 -8.60 -9.61
C ARG A 156 10.70 -8.47 -11.13
N MET A 157 11.64 -9.18 -11.76
CA MET A 157 11.75 -9.22 -13.22
C MET A 157 10.55 -9.91 -13.86
N ASP A 158 10.10 -11.04 -13.29
CA ASP A 158 8.93 -11.78 -13.79
C ASP A 158 7.65 -10.96 -13.65
N GLN A 159 7.49 -10.22 -12.54
CA GLN A 159 6.36 -9.31 -12.34
C GLN A 159 6.33 -8.15 -13.33
N LYS A 160 7.51 -7.66 -13.77
CA LYS A 160 7.57 -6.65 -14.84
C LYS A 160 7.07 -7.26 -16.15
N LYS A 161 7.51 -8.46 -16.52
CA LYS A 161 7.09 -9.11 -17.78
C LYS A 161 5.60 -9.42 -17.87
N ASN A 162 4.92 -9.65 -16.75
CA ASN A 162 3.50 -10.04 -16.72
C ASN A 162 2.52 -8.88 -16.49
N LYS A 163 3.02 -7.65 -16.26
CA LYS A 163 2.18 -6.45 -16.03
C LYS A 163 2.32 -5.37 -17.11
N TYR A 164 3.25 -5.56 -18.04
CA TYR A 164 3.44 -4.80 -19.27
C TYR A 164 3.27 -5.74 -20.45
#